data_AF-A0A925NMA9-F1
#
_entry.id   AF-A0A925NMA9-F1
#
_cell.length_a   1.000
_cell.length_b   1.000
_cell.length_c   1.000
_cell.angle_alpha   90.00
_cell.angle_beta   90.00
_cell.angle_gamma   90.00
#
_symmetry.space_group_name_H-M   'P 1'
#
loop_
_entity.id
_entity.type
_entity.pdbx_description
1 polymer ?
#
loop_
_entity_poly.entity_id
_entity_poly.type
_entity_poly.pdbx_seq_one_letter_code
_entity_poly.pdbx_strand_id
1 'polypeptide(L)'
;MKIRLCALFALLAQYLAVPAFASDPLASWNEGNTKNAIVQFVKRATDPKSTTFVPQEERIATFDNDGTLWAEQPMYVQLLFALDRIKALAPQHPEWNQIEPFKSAIAGDIKALFAGGDKWLSQVMMITHAGMTTRAFDDSVKE
;
A
#
# COMPACT_ATOMS: atom_id res chain seq x y z
N MET A 1 -43.18 47.30 -7.14
CA MET A 1 -43.03 46.01 -7.85
C MET A 1 -41.59 45.49 -7.88
N LYS A 2 -40.59 46.34 -8.20
CA LYS A 2 -39.16 45.94 -8.29
C LYS A 2 -38.56 45.38 -6.98
N ILE A 3 -38.86 45.98 -5.82
CA ILE A 3 -38.33 45.53 -4.51
C ILE A 3 -38.87 44.15 -4.10
N ARG A 4 -40.14 43.85 -4.42
CA ARG A 4 -40.75 42.55 -4.13
C ARG A 4 -40.20 41.42 -5.03
N LEU A 5 -39.79 41.76 -6.25
CA LEU A 5 -39.20 40.80 -7.20
C LEU A 5 -37.75 40.43 -6.79
N CYS A 6 -36.97 41.39 -6.27
CA CYS A 6 -35.64 41.12 -5.71
C CYS A 6 -35.69 40.29 -4.42
N ALA A 7 -36.67 40.52 -3.55
CA ALA A 7 -36.86 39.72 -2.33
C ALA A 7 -37.27 38.27 -2.64
N LEU A 8 -38.09 38.05 -3.67
CA LEU A 8 -38.46 36.70 -4.12
C LEU A 8 -37.27 35.94 -4.72
N PHE A 9 -36.40 36.63 -5.46
CA PHE A 9 -35.18 36.06 -6.03
C PHE A 9 -34.15 35.69 -4.95
N ALA A 10 -34.01 36.51 -3.90
CA ALA A 10 -33.12 36.23 -2.77
C ALA A 10 -33.59 35.04 -1.92
N LEU A 11 -34.91 34.87 -1.74
CA LEU A 11 -35.48 33.71 -1.06
C LEU A 11 -35.30 32.40 -1.86
N LEU A 12 -35.42 32.46 -3.20
CA LEU A 12 -35.24 31.28 -4.06
C LEU A 12 -33.77 30.82 -4.10
N ALA A 13 -32.81 31.75 -4.01
CA ALA A 13 -31.39 31.44 -3.98
C ALA A 13 -30.95 30.69 -2.70
N GLN A 14 -31.65 30.87 -1.57
CA GLN A 14 -31.39 30.13 -0.33
C GLN A 14 -31.82 28.66 -0.42
N TYR A 15 -32.80 28.32 -1.26
CA TYR A 15 -33.25 26.94 -1.48
C TYR A 15 -32.41 26.17 -2.51
N LEU A 16 -31.61 26.85 -3.32
CA LEU A 16 -30.71 26.26 -4.32
C LEU A 16 -29.28 26.04 -3.81
N ALA A 17 -28.97 26.51 -2.60
CA ALA A 17 -27.71 26.20 -1.93
C ALA A 17 -27.78 24.77 -1.38
N VAL A 18 -27.52 23.78 -2.23
CA VAL A 18 -27.19 22.43 -1.76
C VAL A 18 -25.92 22.58 -0.92
N PRO A 19 -25.94 22.30 0.39
CA PRO A 19 -24.71 22.26 1.15
C PRO A 19 -23.82 21.22 0.46
N ALA A 20 -22.63 21.64 0.04
CA ALA A 20 -21.60 20.70 -0.32
C ALA A 20 -21.27 19.93 0.96
N PHE A 21 -21.98 18.82 1.21
CA PHE A 21 -21.55 17.84 2.18
C PHE A 21 -20.15 17.45 1.72
N ALA A 22 -19.14 17.84 2.49
CA ALA A 22 -17.84 17.23 2.36
C ALA A 22 -18.10 15.73 2.35
N SER A 23 -17.75 15.05 1.25
CA SER A 23 -17.94 13.60 1.17
C SER A 23 -17.31 12.98 2.40
N ASP A 24 -17.95 11.97 2.98
CA ASP A 24 -17.37 11.22 4.09
C ASP A 24 -15.88 10.95 3.80
N PRO A 25 -14.96 11.51 4.61
CA PRO A 25 -13.53 11.51 4.29
C PRO A 25 -12.96 10.08 4.25
N LEU A 26 -13.68 9.10 4.81
CA LEU A 26 -13.29 7.70 4.88
C LEU A 26 -14.48 6.78 4.54
N ALA A 27 -15.06 6.98 3.35
CA ALA A 27 -16.29 6.29 2.90
C ALA A 27 -16.21 4.74 2.87
N SER A 28 -15.01 4.17 2.72
CA SER A 28 -14.80 2.71 2.77
C SER A 28 -14.57 2.17 4.19
N TRP A 29 -14.64 3.02 5.22
CA TRP A 29 -14.47 2.63 6.61
C TRP A 29 -15.82 2.49 7.31
N ASN A 30 -16.02 1.34 7.95
CA ASN A 30 -17.15 1.14 8.86
C ASN A 30 -17.12 2.19 9.98
N GLU A 31 -18.30 2.61 10.41
CA GLU A 31 -18.44 3.46 11.59
C GLU A 31 -17.93 2.72 12.84
N GLY A 32 -17.17 3.43 13.68
CA GLY A 32 -16.61 2.84 14.89
C GLY A 32 -15.40 3.58 15.44
N ASN A 33 -14.84 3.02 16.53
CA ASN A 33 -13.75 3.64 17.29
C ASN A 33 -12.52 3.96 16.42
N THR A 34 -12.16 3.09 15.48
CA THR A 34 -10.99 3.27 14.62
C THR A 34 -11.16 4.46 13.67
N LYS A 35 -12.25 4.51 12.89
CA LYS A 35 -12.55 5.64 11.99
C LYS A 35 -12.61 6.96 12.77
N ASN A 36 -13.29 6.95 13.92
CA ASN A 36 -13.38 8.12 14.80
C ASN A 36 -12.00 8.56 15.31
N ALA A 37 -11.16 7.64 15.77
CA ALA A 37 -9.83 7.95 16.27
C ALA A 37 -8.96 8.60 15.19
N ILE A 38 -8.94 8.06 13.97
CA ILE A 38 -8.20 8.61 12.82
C ILE A 38 -8.67 10.03 12.50
N VAL A 39 -9.97 10.23 12.31
CA VAL A 39 -10.54 11.54 11.94
C VAL A 39 -10.27 12.58 13.03
N GLN A 40 -10.44 12.20 14.30
CA GLN A 40 -10.21 13.12 15.42
C GLN A 40 -8.74 13.43 15.63
N PHE A 41 -7.85 12.46 15.42
CA PHE A 41 -6.41 12.68 15.45
C PHE A 41 -6.00 13.70 14.38
N VAL A 42 -6.40 13.49 13.12
CA VAL A 42 -6.10 14.42 12.02
C VAL A 42 -6.66 15.82 12.30
N LYS A 43 -7.93 15.93 12.74
CA LYS A 43 -8.54 17.22 13.10
C LYS A 43 -7.71 17.97 14.15
N ARG A 44 -7.33 17.31 15.24
CA ARG A 44 -6.55 17.95 16.31
C ARG A 44 -5.13 18.27 15.89
N ALA A 45 -4.46 17.38 15.16
CA ALA A 45 -3.10 17.60 14.67
C ALA A 45 -3.00 18.74 13.65
N THR A 46 -4.10 19.07 12.97
CA THR A 46 -4.13 20.07 11.90
C THR A 46 -4.79 21.40 12.28
N ASP A 47 -5.50 21.48 13.41
CA ASP A 47 -6.11 22.72 13.91
C ASP A 47 -5.09 23.59 14.66
N PRO A 48 -4.73 24.79 14.16
CA PRO A 48 -3.76 25.68 14.81
C PRO A 48 -4.15 26.13 16.22
N LYS A 49 -5.43 25.97 16.60
CA LYS A 49 -5.93 26.28 17.95
C LYS A 49 -5.87 25.08 18.90
N SER A 50 -5.55 23.89 18.39
CA SER A 50 -5.44 22.68 19.21
C SER A 50 -4.16 22.69 20.04
N THR A 51 -4.24 22.21 21.28
CA THR A 51 -3.06 21.98 22.12
C THR A 51 -2.16 20.85 21.62
N THR A 52 -2.66 20.02 20.70
CA THR A 52 -1.92 18.93 20.05
C THR A 52 -1.67 19.23 18.57
N PHE A 53 -1.68 20.52 18.17
CA PHE A 53 -1.34 20.93 16.81
C PHE A 53 0.08 20.48 16.46
N VAL A 54 0.25 19.98 15.23
CA VAL A 54 1.55 19.58 14.67
C VAL A 54 1.85 20.49 13.46
N PRO A 55 3.01 21.17 13.43
CA PRO A 55 3.47 21.91 12.25
C PRO A 55 3.45 21.05 11.00
N GLN A 56 3.15 21.63 9.84
CA GLN A 56 2.91 20.85 8.62
C GLN A 56 4.11 19.97 8.24
N GLU A 57 5.32 20.50 8.41
CA GLU A 57 6.60 19.86 8.17
C GLU A 57 6.87 18.64 9.09
N GLU A 58 6.17 18.54 10.22
CA GLU A 58 6.28 17.43 11.18
C GLU A 58 5.18 16.38 11.03
N ARG A 59 4.21 16.58 10.12
CA ARG A 59 3.08 15.64 9.90
C ARG A 59 3.51 14.44 9.08
N ILE A 60 4.38 13.61 9.63
CA ILE A 60 4.88 12.38 9.00
C ILE A 60 4.14 11.18 9.58
N ALA A 61 3.50 10.39 8.70
CA ALA A 61 2.88 9.13 9.03
C ALA A 61 3.56 8.01 8.24
N THR A 62 3.93 6.92 8.92
CA THR A 62 4.55 5.74 8.32
C THR A 62 3.55 4.59 8.30
N PHE A 63 3.48 3.88 7.19
CA PHE A 63 2.66 2.68 7.03
C PHE A 63 3.59 1.53 6.64
N ASP A 64 3.34 0.37 7.23
CA ASP A 64 3.88 -0.87 6.67
C ASP A 64 3.21 -1.15 5.31
N ASN A 65 3.80 -2.02 4.49
CA ASN A 65 3.30 -2.33 3.16
C ASN A 65 2.53 -3.66 3.15
N ASP A 66 3.24 -4.77 3.33
CA ASP A 66 2.69 -6.13 3.38
C ASP A 66 1.71 -6.29 4.55
N GLY A 67 0.50 -6.79 4.26
CA GLY A 67 -0.56 -6.97 5.25
C GLY A 67 -1.23 -5.67 5.75
N THR A 68 -0.71 -4.50 5.37
CA THR A 68 -1.24 -3.18 5.77
C THR A 68 -1.83 -2.40 4.60
N LEU A 69 -1.05 -2.15 3.55
CA LEU A 69 -1.50 -1.45 2.34
C LEU A 69 -1.96 -2.42 1.24
N TRP A 70 -1.45 -3.65 1.25
CA TRP A 70 -1.84 -4.70 0.32
C TRP A 70 -1.79 -6.10 0.95
N ALA A 71 -2.25 -7.11 0.21
CA ALA A 71 -2.30 -8.49 0.71
C ALA A 71 -0.90 -9.14 0.75
N GLU A 72 -0.65 -9.90 1.80
CA GLU A 72 0.61 -10.66 2.01
C GLU A 72 0.41 -12.18 2.01
N GLN A 73 -0.82 -12.64 1.81
CA GLN A 73 -1.19 -14.06 1.84
C GLN A 73 -1.38 -14.59 0.41
N PRO A 74 -0.95 -15.83 0.11
CA PRO A 74 -0.34 -16.81 1.02
C PRO A 74 1.16 -16.56 1.32
N MET A 75 1.79 -15.59 0.65
CA MET A 75 3.16 -15.17 0.87
C MET A 75 3.39 -13.76 0.30
N TYR A 76 4.45 -13.08 0.73
CA TYR A 76 4.79 -11.74 0.28
C TYR A 76 4.90 -11.63 -1.23
N VAL A 77 4.42 -10.52 -1.81
CA VAL A 77 4.46 -10.26 -3.25
C VAL A 77 5.90 -10.32 -3.78
N GLN A 78 6.86 -9.81 -3.00
CA GLN A 78 8.28 -9.85 -3.37
C GLN A 78 8.83 -11.28 -3.46
N LEU A 79 8.37 -12.20 -2.60
CA LEU A 79 8.79 -13.59 -2.64
C LEU A 79 8.20 -14.31 -3.85
N LEU A 80 6.95 -14.02 -4.22
CA LEU A 80 6.36 -14.52 -5.47
C LEU A 80 7.19 -14.11 -6.68
N PHE A 81 7.53 -12.82 -6.77
CA PHE A 81 8.41 -12.30 -7.82
C PHE A 81 9.76 -13.04 -7.86
N ALA A 82 10.41 -13.23 -6.71
CA ALA A 82 11.69 -13.93 -6.65
C ALA A 82 11.60 -15.38 -7.15
N LEU A 83 10.51 -16.10 -6.84
CA LEU A 83 10.29 -17.46 -7.35
C LEU A 83 10.14 -17.50 -8.87
N ASP A 84 9.44 -16.52 -9.45
CA ASP A 84 9.31 -16.41 -10.90
C ASP A 84 10.65 -16.05 -11.56
N ARG A 85 11.47 -15.19 -10.93
CA ARG A 85 12.83 -14.92 -11.39
C ARG A 85 13.73 -16.15 -11.34
N ILE A 86 13.64 -16.98 -10.29
CA ILE A 86 14.36 -18.26 -10.23
C ILE A 86 14.01 -19.13 -11.44
N LYS A 87 12.72 -19.28 -11.75
CA LYS A 87 12.28 -20.08 -12.90
C LYS A 87 12.76 -19.51 -14.23
N ALA A 88 12.71 -18.19 -14.40
CA ALA A 88 13.18 -17.52 -15.62
C ALA A 88 14.69 -17.67 -15.83
N LEU A 89 15.47 -17.70 -14.76
CA LEU A 89 16.93 -17.82 -14.80
C LEU A 89 17.40 -19.29 -14.80
N ALA A 90 16.58 -20.25 -14.37
CA ALA A 90 16.93 -21.67 -14.28
C ALA A 90 17.54 -22.28 -15.56
N PRO A 91 17.13 -21.91 -16.80
CA PRO A 91 17.78 -22.41 -18.02
C PRO A 91 19.27 -22.03 -18.14
N GLN A 92 19.69 -20.95 -17.48
CA GLN A 92 21.08 -20.48 -17.45
C GLN A 92 21.87 -21.10 -16.28
N HIS A 93 21.18 -21.76 -15.34
CA HIS A 93 21.70 -22.31 -14.09
C HIS A 93 21.26 -23.78 -13.90
N PRO A 94 21.75 -24.72 -14.73
CA PRO A 94 21.32 -26.12 -14.68
C PRO A 94 21.57 -26.77 -13.32
N GLU A 95 22.58 -26.33 -12.57
CA GLU A 95 22.93 -26.79 -11.22
C GLU A 95 21.81 -26.57 -10.19
N TRP A 96 20.94 -25.57 -10.40
CA TRP A 96 19.83 -25.28 -9.48
C TRP A 96 18.80 -26.40 -9.40
N ASN A 97 18.72 -27.27 -10.41
CA ASN A 97 17.84 -28.44 -10.37
C ASN A 97 18.25 -29.49 -9.32
N GLN A 98 19.46 -29.39 -8.78
CA GLN A 98 20.02 -30.36 -7.84
C GLN A 98 20.35 -29.76 -6.46
N ILE A 99 20.23 -28.45 -6.28
CA ILE A 99 20.69 -27.74 -5.08
C ILE A 99 19.52 -26.99 -4.44
N GLU A 100 19.32 -27.20 -3.14
CA GLU A 100 18.36 -26.41 -2.36
C GLU A 100 18.94 -25.03 -1.99
N PRO A 101 18.10 -23.97 -1.91
CA PRO A 101 16.63 -23.97 -2.05
C PRO A 101 16.09 -23.89 -3.49
N PHE A 102 16.97 -23.79 -4.49
CA PHE A 102 16.57 -23.49 -5.86
C PHE A 102 15.75 -24.61 -6.50
N LYS A 103 16.08 -25.86 -6.18
CA LYS A 103 15.31 -27.02 -6.62
C LYS A 103 13.86 -26.95 -6.15
N SER A 104 13.62 -26.74 -4.85
CA SER A 104 12.26 -26.53 -4.32
C SER A 104 11.58 -25.31 -4.94
N ALA A 105 12.30 -24.20 -5.15
CA ALA A 105 11.75 -23.00 -5.78
C ALA A 105 11.30 -23.22 -7.23
N ILE A 106 12.12 -23.91 -8.05
CA ILE A 106 11.77 -24.28 -9.43
C ILE A 106 10.55 -25.20 -9.44
N ALA A 107 10.49 -26.17 -8.53
CA ALA A 107 9.37 -27.10 -8.39
C ALA A 107 8.09 -26.46 -7.82
N GLY A 108 8.16 -25.24 -7.30
CA GLY A 108 7.02 -24.56 -6.65
C GLY A 108 6.65 -25.14 -5.28
N ASP A 109 7.58 -25.83 -4.60
CA ASP A 109 7.36 -26.39 -3.26
C ASP A 109 7.52 -25.32 -2.17
N ILE A 110 6.49 -24.49 -2.04
CA ILE A 110 6.45 -23.38 -1.08
C ILE A 110 6.56 -23.88 0.37
N LYS A 111 6.03 -25.08 0.67
CA LYS A 111 6.11 -25.66 2.02
C LYS A 111 7.55 -26.01 2.38
N ALA A 112 8.29 -26.62 1.46
CA ALA A 112 9.70 -26.91 1.66
C ALA A 112 10.53 -25.63 1.82
N LEU A 113 10.23 -24.60 1.01
CA LEU A 113 10.90 -23.29 1.13
C LEU A 113 10.70 -22.65 2.51
N PHE A 114 9.48 -22.63 3.03
CA PHE A 114 9.22 -22.12 4.38
C PHE A 114 9.82 -23.01 5.47
N ALA A 115 9.84 -24.33 5.29
CA ALA A 115 10.50 -25.25 6.22
C ALA A 115 12.03 -25.03 6.30
N GLY A 116 12.65 -24.56 5.20
CA GLY A 116 14.05 -24.15 5.16
C GLY A 116 14.35 -22.83 5.89
N GLY A 117 13.32 -22.09 6.29
CA GLY A 117 13.39 -20.85 7.07
C GLY A 117 14.08 -19.69 6.35
N ASP A 118 14.43 -18.66 7.13
CA ASP A 118 14.96 -17.39 6.62
C ASP A 118 16.23 -17.54 5.79
N LYS A 119 17.04 -18.57 6.05
CA LYS A 119 18.26 -18.84 5.28
C LYS A 119 17.93 -19.15 3.81
N TRP A 120 16.96 -20.03 3.57
CA TRP A 120 16.56 -20.41 2.21
C TRP A 120 15.88 -19.26 1.49
N LEU A 121 14.98 -18.56 2.18
CA LEU A 121 14.33 -17.37 1.63
C LEU A 121 15.36 -16.30 1.25
N SER A 122 16.33 -16.03 2.13
CA SER A 122 17.39 -15.06 1.85
C SER A 122 18.27 -15.45 0.66
N GLN A 123 18.54 -16.74 0.45
CA GLN A 123 19.31 -17.21 -0.70
C GLN A 123 18.55 -17.00 -2.01
N VAL A 124 17.24 -17.30 -2.04
CA VAL A 124 16.36 -17.05 -3.19
C VAL A 124 16.30 -15.55 -3.50
N MET A 125 16.12 -14.73 -2.46
CA MET A 125 16.09 -13.27 -2.61
C MET A 125 17.41 -12.71 -3.13
N MET A 126 18.53 -13.10 -2.54
CA MET A 126 19.84 -12.60 -2.91
C MET A 126 20.20 -12.94 -4.35
N ILE A 127 20.02 -14.18 -4.79
CA ILE A 127 20.47 -14.59 -6.14
C ILE A 127 19.63 -13.94 -7.26
N THR A 128 18.38 -13.57 -6.95
CA THR A 128 17.47 -12.95 -7.92
C THR A 128 17.58 -11.43 -7.98
N HIS A 129 18.26 -10.80 -7.01
CA HIS A 129 18.33 -9.35 -6.87
C HIS A 129 19.77 -8.80 -6.89
N ALA A 130 20.79 -9.63 -6.66
CA ALA A 130 22.19 -9.22 -6.60
C ALA A 130 22.89 -9.24 -7.98
N GLY A 131 24.01 -8.53 -8.08
CA GLY A 131 24.88 -8.55 -9.27
C GLY A 131 24.34 -7.78 -10.48
N MET A 132 23.22 -7.07 -10.33
CA MET A 132 22.60 -6.26 -11.39
C MET A 132 22.58 -4.78 -11.04
N THR A 133 22.37 -3.93 -12.06
CA THR A 133 22.17 -2.49 -11.85
C THR A 133 20.75 -2.23 -11.34
N THR A 134 20.54 -1.11 -10.64
CA THR A 134 19.20 -0.68 -10.22
C THR A 134 18.22 -0.56 -11.39
N ARG A 135 18.69 -0.13 -12.58
CA ARG A 135 17.86 -0.05 -13.78
C ARG A 135 17.43 -1.43 -14.27
N ALA A 136 18.35 -2.37 -14.37
CA ALA A 136 18.04 -3.74 -14.78
C ALA A 136 17.06 -4.41 -13.80
N PHE A 137 17.20 -4.13 -12.51
CA PHE A 137 16.23 -4.59 -11.51
C PHE A 137 14.84 -3.96 -11.69
N ASP A 138 14.76 -2.64 -11.84
CA ASP A 138 13.51 -1.91 -12.08
C ASP A 138 12.79 -2.40 -13.35
N ASP A 139 13.53 -2.64 -14.43
CA ASP A 139 12.99 -3.21 -15.67
C ASP A 139 12.42 -4.62 -15.40
N SER A 140 13.14 -5.46 -14.65
CA SER A 140 12.69 -6.83 -14.34
C SER A 140 11.40 -6.90 -13.49
N VAL A 141 11.10 -5.87 -12.70
CA VAL A 141 9.89 -5.79 -11.86
C VAL A 141 8.66 -5.37 -12.67
N LYS A 142 8.86 -4.75 -13.84
CA LYS A 142 7.79 -4.23 -14.71
C LYS A 142 7.31 -5.22 -15.78
N GLU A 143 8.08 -6.27 -16.04
CA GLU A 143 7.75 -7.37 -16.98
C GLU A 143 6.61 -8.23 -16.46
#